data_AF-A0A5B9Y3S4-F1
#
_entry.id   AF-A0A5B9Y3S4-F1
#
_cell.length_a   1.000
_cell.length_b   1.000
_cell.length_c   1.000
_cell.angle_alpha   90.00
_cell.angle_beta   90.00
_cell.angle_gamma   90.00
#
_symmetry.space_group_name_H-M   'P 1'
#
loop_
_entity.id
_entity.type
_entity.pdbx_description
1 polymer ?
#
loop_
_entity_poly.entity_id
_entity_poly.type
_entity_poly.pdbx_seq_one_letter_code
_entity_poly.pdbx_strand_id
1 'polypeptide(L)' 'MEKCQLNNCGKDVNSLDPKRLYIYDELIEDEIPVIVCDSCYDAEKQADNDIDWSHSVDGDE' A
#
# COMPACT_ATOMS: atom_id res chain seq x y z
N MET A 1 -16.69 -7.38 -11.81
CA MET A 1 -15.55 -6.47 -11.62
C MET A 1 -15.27 -6.44 -10.14
N GLU A 2 -14.05 -6.80 -9.76
CA GLU A 2 -13.62 -6.66 -8.36
C GLU A 2 -13.56 -5.16 -8.01
N LYS A 3 -13.74 -4.83 -6.74
CA LYS A 3 -13.68 -3.44 -6.25
C LYS A 3 -12.56 -3.29 -5.24
N CYS A 4 -11.94 -2.12 -5.22
CA CYS A 4 -10.93 -1.74 -4.25
C CYS A 4 -11.51 -1.89 -2.84
N GLN A 5 -10.85 -2.72 -2.03
CA GLN A 5 -11.26 -3.01 -0.66
C GLN A 5 -10.59 -2.09 0.37
N LEU A 6 -9.59 -1.31 -0.04
CA LEU A 6 -8.91 -0.36 0.83
C LEU A 6 -9.84 0.78 1.23
N ASN A 7 -9.99 1.04 2.54
CA ASN A 7 -10.69 2.19 3.11
C ASN A 7 -12.08 2.47 2.49
N ASN A 8 -12.78 1.42 2.07
CA ASN A 8 -14.08 1.53 1.39
C ASN A 8 -14.05 2.44 0.14
N CYS A 9 -12.93 2.44 -0.60
CA CYS A 9 -12.69 3.28 -1.77
C CYS A 9 -13.78 3.10 -2.86
N GLY A 10 -14.29 1.88 -3.03
CA GLY A 10 -15.42 1.58 -3.93
C GLY A 10 -15.14 1.71 -5.42
N LYS A 11 -13.92 2.11 -5.81
CA LYS A 11 -13.45 2.14 -7.21
C LYS A 11 -13.22 0.74 -7.75
N ASP A 12 -13.38 0.59 -9.06
CA ASP A 12 -13.05 -0.65 -9.77
C ASP A 12 -11.54 -0.92 -9.69
N VAL A 13 -11.19 -2.18 -9.47
CA VAL A 13 -9.80 -2.62 -9.58
C VAL A 13 -9.48 -3.05 -10.99
N ASN A 14 -8.24 -2.75 -11.38
CA ASN A 14 -7.71 -3.15 -12.67
C ASN A 14 -7.66 -4.68 -12.72
N SER A 15 -8.53 -5.28 -13.53
CA SER A 15 -8.65 -6.74 -13.63
C SER A 15 -7.52 -7.38 -14.45
N LEU A 16 -6.75 -6.56 -15.19
CA LEU A 16 -5.59 -7.02 -15.96
C LEU A 16 -4.31 -7.04 -15.12
N ASP A 17 -4.22 -6.15 -14.13
CA ASP A 17 -3.08 -6.07 -13.20
C ASP A 17 -3.60 -5.77 -11.78
N PRO A 18 -4.05 -6.80 -11.04
CA PRO A 18 -4.64 -6.61 -9.72
C PRO A 18 -3.55 -6.28 -8.70
N LYS A 19 -3.48 -5.00 -8.29
CA LYS A 19 -2.59 -4.55 -7.21
C LYS A 19 -3.07 -5.02 -5.84
N ARG A 20 -2.11 -5.31 -4.96
CA ARG A 20 -2.37 -5.75 -3.58
C ARG A 20 -1.46 -5.01 -2.61
N LEU A 21 -2.01 -4.64 -1.46
CA LEU A 21 -1.25 -4.13 -0.32
C LEU A 21 -1.28 -5.16 0.79
N TYR A 22 -0.15 -5.35 1.45
CA TYR A 22 -0.05 -6.19 2.63
C TYR A 22 -0.27 -5.30 3.83
N ILE A 23 -1.37 -5.54 4.55
CA ILE A 23 -1.73 -4.77 5.73
C ILE A 23 -1.63 -5.72 6.92
N TYR A 24 -0.90 -5.30 7.94
CA TYR A 24 -0.81 -6.06 9.18
C TYR A 24 -2.15 -6.04 9.91
N ASP A 25 -2.70 -7.21 10.20
CA ASP A 25 -3.93 -7.39 10.96
C ASP A 25 -3.59 -7.87 12.37
N GLU A 26 -3.87 -7.03 13.36
CA GLU A 26 -3.55 -7.30 14.78
C GLU A 26 -4.38 -8.45 15.38
N LEU A 27 -5.51 -8.84 14.78
CA LEU A 27 -6.33 -9.94 15.30
C LEU A 27 -5.72 -11.30 15.00
N ILE A 28 -4.99 -11.40 13.88
CA ILE A 28 -4.32 -12.64 13.45
C ILE A 28 -2.79 -12.55 13.58
N GLU A 29 -2.28 -11.37 13.94
CA GLU A 29 -0.85 -11.05 14.08
C GLU A 29 -0.06 -11.36 12.80
N ASP A 30 -0.66 -11.08 11.64
CA ASP A 30 -0.09 -11.45 10.32
C ASP A 30 -0.47 -10.43 9.24
N GLU A 31 0.28 -10.45 8.13
CA GLU A 31 0.06 -9.55 6.99
C GLU A 31 -0.94 -10.13 5.98
N ILE A 32 -2.07 -9.45 5.80
CA ILE A 32 -3.10 -9.87 4.84
C ILE A 32 -3.00 -9.11 3.52
N PRO A 33 -3.07 -9.81 2.37
CA PRO A 33 -3.11 -9.15 1.07
C PRO A 33 -4.51 -8.59 0.79
N VAL A 34 -4.62 -7.27 0.74
CA VAL A 34 -5.84 -6.53 0.40
C VAL A 34 -5.77 -6.08 -1.05
N ILE A 35 -6.82 -6.36 -1.83
CA ILE A 35 -6.90 -5.97 -3.24
C ILE A 35 -7.30 -4.49 -3.35
N VAL A 36 -6.50 -3.72 -4.08
CA VAL A 36 -6.64 -2.25 -4.15
C VAL A 36 -6.55 -1.74 -5.58
N CYS A 37 -7.19 -0.60 -5.85
CA CYS A 37 -7.07 0.07 -7.15
C CYS A 37 -5.72 0.78 -7.27
N ASP A 38 -5.31 1.04 -8.52
CA ASP A 38 -4.02 1.69 -8.82
C ASP A 38 -3.83 2.98 -8.03
N SER A 39 -4.87 3.83 -7.92
CA SER A 39 -4.77 5.08 -7.15
C SER A 39 -4.51 4.87 -5.66
N CYS A 40 -5.04 3.80 -5.08
CA CYS A 40 -4.81 3.49 -3.67
C CYS A 40 -3.45 2.83 -3.46
N TYR A 41 -3.03 1.97 -4.39
CA TYR A 41 -1.70 1.37 -4.39
C TYR A 41 -0.61 2.45 -4.46
N ASP A 42 -0.74 3.39 -5.40
CA ASP A 42 0.23 4.45 -5.60
C ASP A 42 0.28 5.41 -4.40
N ALA A 43 -0.87 5.75 -3.80
CA ALA A 43 -0.91 6.62 -2.63
C ALA A 43 -0.17 6.00 -1.42
N GLU A 44 -0.40 4.72 -1.16
CA GLU A 44 0.25 4.00 -0.06
C GLU A 44 1.74 3.79 -0.34
N LYS A 45 2.09 3.45 -1.60
CA LYS A 45 3.50 3.38 -2.02
C LYS A 45 4.21 4.72 -2.01
N GLN A 46 3.49 5.82 -2.24
CA GLN A 46 4.04 7.15 -2.12
C GLN A 46 4.29 7.48 -0.66
N ALA A 47 3.36 7.19 0.25
CA ALA A 47 3.57 7.37 1.69
C ALA A 47 4.75 6.52 2.23
N ASP A 48 4.91 5.28 1.73
CA ASP A 48 6.03 4.39 2.05
C ASP A 48 7.37 4.88 1.46
N ASN A 49 7.34 5.54 0.29
CA ASN A 49 8.54 6.14 -0.31
C ASN A 49 8.85 7.55 0.21
N ASP A 50 7.88 8.24 0.80
CA ASP A 50 8.02 9.55 1.46
C ASP A 50 8.61 9.42 2.87
N ILE A 51 9.26 8.29 3.16
CA ILE A 51 10.23 8.20 4.24
C ILE A 51 11.33 9.22 3.93
N ASP A 52 11.50 10.19 4.82
CA ASP A 52 12.55 11.21 4.71
C ASP A 52 13.94 10.55 4.77
N TRP A 53 14.47 10.18 3.62
CA TRP A 53 15.83 9.65 3.49
C TRP A 53 16.90 10.71 3.77
N SER A 54 16.53 11.99 4.00
CA SER A 54 17.50 13.05 4.30
C SER A 54 18.17 12.86 5.68
N HIS A 55 17.62 11.97 6.51
CA HIS A 55 18.22 11.55 7.79
C HIS A 55 18.95 10.20 7.75
N SER A 56 19.12 9.56 6.58
CA SER A 56 19.76 8.23 6.47
C SER A 56 21.25 8.25 6.09
N VAL A 57 21.87 9.43 6.00
CA VAL A 57 23.33 9.57 5.91
C VAL A 57 23.83 10.68 6.84
N ASP A 58 23.79 10.45 8.15
CA ASP A 58 24.84 11.03 9.01
C ASP A 58 26.14 10.30 8.61
N GLY A 59 26.86 10.94 7.70
CA GLY A 59 28.13 10.46 7.19
C GLY A 59 29.14 10.31 8.30
N ASP A 60 29.77 9.13 8.33
CA ASP A 60 31.14 8.96 8.83
C ASP A 60 32.05 10.04 8.20
N GLU A 61 32.53 10.97 9.02
CA GLU A 61 33.80 11.68 8.80
C GLU A 61 34.57 11.81 10.13
#